data_AF-A0A392S8K2-F1
#
_entry.id   AF-A0A392S8K2-F1
#
_cell.length_a   1.000
_cell.length_b   1.000
_cell.length_c   1.000
_cell.angle_alpha   90.00
_cell.angle_beta   90.00
_cell.angle_gamma   90.00
#
_symmetry.space_group_name_H-M   'P 1'
#
loop_
_entity.id
_entity.type
_entity.pdbx_description
1 polymer ?
#
loop_
_entity_poly.entity_id
_entity_poly.type
_entity_poly.pdbx_seq_one_letter_code
_entity_poly.pdbx_strand_id
1 'polypeptide(L)'
;MMIDIDDGVMKVRVLDEEVSFNLWEAMKHPKEKGVCFKMDATEETILDVEKQVMKPSPLKHVLTNALDDIDSNEEQEIKECLKKLDAFEEVSPLEAKIEELKNE
;
A
#
# COMPACT_ATOMS: atom_id res chain seq x y z
N MET A 1 -16.22 -18.77 41.65
CA MET A 1 -15.86 -17.70 40.69
C MET A 1 -15.91 -18.32 39.32
N MET A 2 -16.62 -17.71 38.39
CA MET A 2 -16.68 -18.13 37.00
C MET A 2 -16.37 -16.95 36.10
N ILE A 3 -15.63 -17.21 35.03
CA ILE A 3 -15.25 -16.22 34.03
C ILE A 3 -15.65 -16.78 32.68
N ASP A 4 -16.52 -16.07 31.99
CA ASP A 4 -16.99 -16.41 30.65
C ASP A 4 -16.64 -15.27 29.69
N ILE A 5 -16.26 -15.61 28.46
CA ILE A 5 -15.92 -14.63 27.42
C ILE A 5 -16.69 -15.00 26.16
N ASP A 6 -17.59 -14.12 25.74
CA ASP A 6 -18.38 -14.27 24.53
C ASP A 6 -18.44 -12.93 23.79
N ASP A 7 -18.22 -12.96 22.48
CA ASP A 7 -18.33 -11.81 21.57
C ASP A 7 -17.67 -10.52 22.09
N GLY A 8 -16.45 -10.65 22.64
CA GLY A 8 -15.70 -9.51 23.16
C GLY A 8 -16.22 -8.93 24.49
N VAL A 9 -17.16 -9.60 25.16
CA VAL A 9 -17.61 -9.25 26.52
C VAL A 9 -17.14 -10.32 27.49
N MET A 10 -16.41 -9.89 28.52
CA MET A 10 -15.98 -10.74 29.64
C MET A 10 -16.96 -10.60 30.79
N LYS A 11 -17.52 -11.71 31.26
CA LYS A 11 -18.43 -11.75 32.41
C LYS A 11 -17.74 -12.45 33.56
N VAL A 12 -17.72 -11.81 34.72
CA VAL A 12 -17.15 -12.35 35.96
C VAL A 12 -18.27 -12.52 36.97
N ARG A 13 -18.43 -13.75 37.47
CA ARG A 13 -19.42 -14.12 38.48
C ARG A 13 -18.75 -14.58 39.77
N VAL A 14 -19.11 -13.94 40.88
CA VAL A 14 -18.67 -14.31 42.23
C VAL A 14 -19.89 -14.37 43.14
N LEU A 15 -20.15 -15.54 43.73
CA LEU A 15 -21.40 -15.83 44.43
C LEU A 15 -22.59 -15.58 43.49
N ASP A 16 -23.46 -14.62 43.78
CA ASP A 16 -24.63 -14.23 42.98
C ASP A 16 -24.46 -12.85 42.29
N GLU A 17 -23.28 -12.24 42.37
CA GLU A 17 -22.97 -10.98 41.70
C GLU A 17 -22.26 -11.23 40.36
N GLU A 18 -22.76 -10.59 39.30
CA GLU A 18 -22.18 -10.63 37.96
C GLU A 18 -21.75 -9.22 37.52
N VAL A 19 -20.54 -9.10 37.00
CA VAL A 19 -20.04 -7.88 36.35
C VAL A 19 -19.60 -8.22 34.94
N SER A 20 -19.97 -7.36 33.98
CA SER A 20 -19.60 -7.49 32.57
C SER A 20 -18.64 -6.38 32.16
N PHE A 21 -17.59 -6.75 31.43
CA PHE A 21 -16.58 -5.86 30.88
C PHE A 21 -16.59 -5.97 29.36
N ASN A 22 -16.75 -4.84 28.66
CA ASN A 22 -16.51 -4.80 27.22
C ASN A 22 -14.99 -4.79 26.99
N LEU A 23 -14.45 -5.87 26.42
CA LEU A 23 -13.01 -6.01 26.21
C LEU A 23 -12.47 -5.04 25.16
N TRP A 24 -13.26 -4.67 24.15
CA TRP A 24 -12.85 -3.66 23.18
C TRP A 24 -12.61 -2.33 23.88
N GLU A 25 -13.57 -1.84 24.67
CA GLU A 25 -13.41 -0.58 25.41
C GLU A 25 -12.36 -0.69 26.53
N ALA A 26 -12.26 -1.83 27.21
CA ALA A 26 -11.33 -2.02 28.33
C ALA A 26 -9.87 -2.16 27.88
N MET A 27 -9.64 -2.78 26.71
CA MET A 27 -8.32 -2.91 26.11
C MET A 27 -7.90 -1.66 25.34
N LYS A 28 -8.80 -0.67 25.19
CA LYS A 28 -8.42 0.59 24.56
C LYS A 28 -7.34 1.29 25.38
N HIS A 29 -6.24 1.60 24.73
CA HIS A 29 -5.22 2.41 25.37
C HIS A 29 -5.79 3.82 25.62
N PRO A 30 -5.56 4.46 26.79
CA PRO A 30 -6.09 5.81 27.07
C PRO A 30 -5.69 6.90 26.04
N LYS A 31 -4.69 6.60 25.20
CA LYS A 31 -4.18 7.47 24.13
C LYS A 31 -4.62 7.06 22.71
N GLU A 32 -5.52 6.11 22.54
CA GLU A 32 -5.97 5.56 21.24
C GLU A 32 -6.88 6.48 20.40
N LYS A 33 -6.78 7.80 20.56
CA LYS A 33 -7.41 8.72 19.60
C LYS A 33 -6.62 8.90 18.29
N GLY A 34 -5.63 8.04 18.00
CA GLY A 34 -4.98 8.04 16.68
C GLY A 34 -3.55 7.52 16.59
N VAL A 35 -3.06 6.70 17.53
CA VAL A 35 -1.69 6.17 17.46
C VAL A 35 -1.70 4.69 17.76
N CYS A 36 -2.20 3.92 16.81
CA CYS A 36 -1.93 2.48 16.74
C CYS A 36 -0.51 2.30 16.19
N PHE A 37 0.26 1.43 16.84
CA PHE A 37 1.65 1.04 16.54
C PHE A 37 2.66 2.19 16.64
N LYS A 38 3.39 2.20 17.77
CA LYS A 38 4.68 2.88 17.83
C LYS A 38 5.60 2.15 16.85
N MET A 39 5.62 2.63 15.60
CA MET A 39 6.59 2.20 14.61
C MET A 39 7.96 2.47 15.22
N ASP A 40 8.73 1.41 15.47
CA ASP A 40 10.04 1.61 16.04
C ASP A 40 10.89 2.43 15.06
N ALA A 41 11.86 3.20 15.57
CA ALA A 41 12.70 4.06 14.72
C ALA A 41 13.36 3.28 13.58
N THR A 42 13.61 1.98 13.78
CA THR A 42 14.09 1.07 12.74
C THR A 42 13.07 0.86 11.63
N GLU A 43 11.79 0.68 11.95
CA GLU A 43 10.73 0.48 10.97
C GLU A 43 10.42 1.78 10.19
N GLU A 44 10.56 2.93 10.83
CA GLU A 44 10.58 4.25 10.15
C GLU A 44 11.71 4.36 9.13
N THR A 45 12.94 3.98 9.52
CA THR A 45 14.07 4.01 8.58
C THR A 45 13.91 3.02 7.43
N ILE A 46 13.30 1.85 7.67
CA ILE A 46 13.05 0.85 6.62
C ILE A 46 12.06 1.41 5.60
N LEU A 47 10.94 1.98 6.05
CA LEU A 47 9.93 2.56 5.18
C LEU A 47 10.46 3.75 4.37
N ASP A 48 11.33 4.57 4.94
CA ASP A 48 11.96 5.67 4.20
C ASP A 48 12.95 5.19 3.14
N VAL A 49 13.70 4.12 3.41
CA VAL A 49 14.56 3.47 2.41
C VAL A 49 13.69 2.84 1.32
N GLU A 50 12.62 2.14 1.66
CA GLU A 50 11.69 1.55 0.69
C GLU A 50 11.07 2.62 -0.21
N LYS A 51 10.64 3.76 0.32
CA LYS A 51 10.15 4.90 -0.48
C LYS A 51 11.21 5.47 -1.43
N GLN A 52 12.48 5.48 -1.03
CA GLN A 52 13.56 5.94 -1.91
C GLN A 52 13.91 4.91 -2.98
N VAL A 53 13.91 3.62 -2.66
CA VAL A 53 14.17 2.53 -3.61
C VAL A 53 13.03 2.40 -4.62
N MET A 54 11.80 2.63 -4.17
CA MET A 54 10.60 2.62 -5.00
C MET A 54 10.35 3.95 -5.71
N LYS A 55 11.30 4.90 -5.73
CA LYS A 55 11.15 6.12 -6.52
C LYS A 55 10.96 5.72 -7.98
N PRO A 56 9.77 5.96 -8.56
CA PRO A 56 9.57 5.66 -9.95
C PRO A 56 10.54 6.51 -10.75
N SER A 57 11.14 5.93 -11.79
CA SER A 57 11.92 6.69 -12.77
C SER A 57 11.12 7.93 -13.21
N PRO A 58 11.75 9.05 -13.59
CA PRO A 58 11.04 10.26 -14.00
C PRO A 58 9.89 9.98 -14.99
N LEU A 59 10.11 9.05 -15.94
CA LEU A 59 9.08 8.60 -16.88
C LEU A 59 7.90 7.91 -16.16
N LYS A 60 8.17 6.87 -15.36
CA LYS A 60 7.14 6.20 -14.55
C LYS A 60 6.36 7.19 -13.68
N HIS A 61 7.04 8.12 -13.00
CA HIS A 61 6.38 9.10 -12.13
C HIS A 61 5.39 9.99 -12.89
N VAL A 62 5.81 10.50 -14.05
CA VAL A 62 4.95 11.34 -14.90
C VAL A 62 3.77 10.54 -15.43
N LEU A 63 3.99 9.27 -15.83
CA LEU A 63 2.92 8.40 -16.29
C LEU A 63 1.92 8.08 -15.18
N THR A 64 2.37 7.69 -13.98
CA THR A 64 1.45 7.36 -12.88
C THR A 64 0.63 8.57 -12.44
N ASN A 65 1.22 9.76 -12.36
CA ASN A 65 0.49 10.97 -11.99
C ASN A 65 -0.55 11.35 -13.05
N ALA A 66 -0.27 11.10 -14.33
CA ALA A 66 -1.24 11.31 -15.39
C ALA A 66 -2.41 10.32 -15.31
N LEU A 67 -2.21 9.09 -14.79
CA LEU A 67 -3.28 8.09 -14.62
C LEU A 67 -4.34 8.52 -13.60
N ASP A 68 -3.99 9.34 -12.60
CA ASP A 68 -4.94 9.81 -11.59
C ASP A 68 -5.97 10.81 -12.17
N ASP A 69 -5.61 11.50 -13.26
CA ASP A 69 -6.46 12.49 -13.95
C ASP A 69 -7.20 11.90 -15.17
N ILE A 70 -6.98 10.62 -15.50
CA ILE A 70 -7.56 9.95 -16.68
C ILE A 70 -9.01 9.53 -16.41
N ASP A 71 -9.90 9.90 -17.33
CA ASP A 71 -11.30 9.47 -17.27
C ASP A 71 -11.52 8.07 -17.91
N SER A 72 -12.74 7.53 -17.76
CA SER A 72 -13.07 6.18 -18.26
C SER A 72 -12.99 6.04 -19.79
N ASN A 73 -13.18 7.12 -20.55
CA ASN A 73 -13.07 7.08 -22.02
C ASN A 73 -11.60 7.05 -22.42
N GLU A 74 -10.79 7.92 -21.83
CA GLU A 74 -9.34 7.95 -22.04
C GLU A 74 -8.68 6.62 -21.63
N GLU A 75 -9.12 6.02 -20.51
CA GLU A 75 -8.65 4.69 -20.08
C GLU A 75 -8.98 3.60 -21.12
N GLN A 76 -10.15 3.67 -21.75
CA GLN A 76 -10.56 2.73 -22.79
C GLN A 76 -9.70 2.88 -24.06
N GLU A 77 -9.40 4.12 -24.47
CA GLU A 77 -8.52 4.40 -25.61
C GLU A 77 -7.11 3.87 -25.37
N ILE A 78 -6.55 4.05 -24.17
CA ILE A 78 -5.25 3.49 -23.78
C ILE A 78 -5.27 1.97 -23.86
N LYS A 79 -6.33 1.31 -23.35
CA LYS A 79 -6.49 -0.15 -23.44
C LYS A 79 -6.54 -0.65 -24.88
N GLU A 80 -7.20 0.07 -25.78
CA GLU A 80 -7.22 -0.28 -27.20
C GLU A 80 -5.85 -0.12 -27.87
N CYS A 81 -5.12 0.94 -27.53
CA CYS A 81 -3.75 1.16 -28.00
C CYS A 81 -2.81 0.04 -27.54
N LEU A 82 -2.90 -0.37 -26.26
CA LEU A 82 -2.11 -1.49 -25.72
C LEU A 82 -2.39 -2.80 -26.47
N LYS A 83 -3.66 -3.12 -26.71
CA LYS A 83 -4.03 -4.32 -27.49
C LYS A 83 -3.46 -4.30 -28.91
N LYS A 84 -3.41 -3.12 -29.55
CA LYS A 84 -2.79 -2.96 -30.87
C LYS A 84 -1.29 -3.19 -30.78
N LEU A 85 -0.62 -2.63 -29.76
CA LEU A 85 0.80 -2.82 -29.50
C LEU A 85 1.18 -4.30 -29.30
N ASP A 86 0.43 -5.01 -28.46
CA ASP A 86 0.64 -6.45 -28.21
C ASP A 86 0.40 -7.32 -29.45
N ALA A 87 -0.40 -6.84 -30.40
CA ALA A 87 -0.64 -7.54 -31.66
C ALA A 87 0.49 -7.37 -32.69
N PHE A 88 1.40 -6.40 -32.48
CA PHE A 88 2.62 -6.32 -33.29
C PHE A 88 3.63 -7.35 -32.79
N GLU A 89 4.21 -8.12 -33.71
CA GLU A 89 5.39 -8.92 -33.37
C GLU A 89 6.54 -8.00 -32.97
N GLU A 90 7.22 -8.38 -31.89
CA GLU A 90 8.39 -7.66 -31.38
C GLU A 90 9.42 -7.54 -32.52
N VAL A 91 9.64 -6.31 -32.99
CA VAL A 91 10.72 -6.04 -33.95
C VAL A 91 12.03 -6.37 -33.25
N SER A 92 12.73 -7.38 -33.76
CA SER A 92 14.08 -7.74 -33.33
C SER A 92 14.90 -6.47 -33.14
N PRO A 93 15.72 -6.35 -32.08
CA PRO A 93 16.49 -5.14 -31.82
C PRO A 93 17.23 -4.78 -33.10
N LEU A 94 16.80 -3.72 -33.77
CA LEU A 94 17.57 -3.16 -34.87
C LEU A 94 18.90 -2.83 -34.23
N GLU A 95 19.99 -3.43 -34.73
CA GLU A 95 21.35 -3.05 -34.35
C GLU A 95 21.48 -1.57 -34.67
N ALA A 96 21.06 -0.73 -33.73
CA ALA A 96 21.16 0.69 -33.81
C ALA A 96 22.66 0.95 -33.84
N LYS A 97 23.16 1.40 -35.00
CA LYS A 97 24.52 1.92 -35.10
C LYS A 97 24.56 3.17 -34.24
N ILE A 98 24.92 2.99 -32.97
CA ILE A 98 25.23 4.09 -32.08
C ILE A 98 26.51 4.70 -32.66
N GLU A 99 26.42 5.88 -33.26
CA GLU A 99 27.60 6.63 -33.67
C GLU A 99 28.38 7.02 -32.41
N GLU A 100 29.54 6.39 -32.22
CA GLU A 100 30.48 6.79 -31.16
C GLU A 100 30.96 8.21 -31.42
N LEU A 101 30.64 9.13 -30.50
CA LEU A 101 31.24 10.45 -30.42
C LEU A 101 32.74 10.28 -30.15
N LYS A 102 33.56 10.56 -31.16
CA LYS A 102 35.01 10.68 -30.98
C LYS A 102 35.29 11.97 -30.21
N ASN A 103 35.85 11.82 -29.01
CA ASN A 103 36.38 12.94 -28.25
C ASN A 103 37.64 13.46 -28.97
N GLU A 104 37.63 14.74 -29.35
CA GLU A 104 38.80 15.50 -29.80
C GLU A 104 39.52 16.13 -28.61
#